data_AF-A0A9E5FGH8-F1
#
_entry.id   AF-A0A9E5FGH8-F1
#
_cell.length_a   1.000
_cell.length_b   1.000
_cell.length_c   1.000
_cell.angle_alpha   90.00
_cell.angle_beta   90.00
_cell.angle_gamma   90.00
#
_symmetry.space_group_name_H-M   'P 1'
#
loop_
_entity.id
_entity.type
_entity.pdbx_description
1 polymer ?
#
loop_
_entity_poly.entity_id
_entity_poly.type
_entity_poly.pdbx_seq_one_letter_code
_entity_poly.pdbx_strand_id
1 'polypeptide(L)'
;MSEYNRPTTTVISNAQNLLMEQSTQNPTASLIKEMVELAASIMPKREDEPIDIAGAIAELIGRYSVWIGQNSTLSDDSDHEAWLGSSRKKGWRYWPRYRDMLERKMPPAAIDALEISTDEVLGLLEDPNRTGSW
;
A
#
# COMPACT_ATOMS: atom_id res chain seq x y z
N MET A 1 6.42 -11.32 -13.73
CA MET A 1 7.66 -10.73 -14.29
C MET A 1 7.30 -9.34 -14.77
N SER A 2 8.12 -8.31 -14.48
CA SER A 2 7.81 -6.94 -14.94
C SER A 2 7.83 -6.92 -16.48
N GLU A 3 6.81 -6.37 -17.11
CA GLU A 3 6.74 -6.20 -18.58
C GLU A 3 7.76 -5.15 -19.08
N TYR A 4 8.38 -4.40 -18.15
CA TYR A 4 9.29 -3.31 -18.45
C TYR A 4 10.76 -3.73 -18.34
N ASN A 5 11.63 -3.04 -19.09
CA ASN A 5 13.07 -3.19 -18.95
C ASN A 5 13.56 -2.70 -17.57
N ARG A 6 14.77 -3.13 -17.18
CA ARG A 6 15.32 -2.84 -15.85
C ARG A 6 15.41 -1.33 -15.52
N PRO A 7 15.83 -0.44 -16.44
CA PRO A 7 15.82 1.00 -16.18
C PRO A 7 14.42 1.54 -15.86
N THR A 8 13.42 1.14 -16.65
CA THR A 8 12.02 1.56 -16.44
C THR A 8 11.46 1.03 -15.12
N THR A 9 11.71 -0.24 -14.77
CA THR A 9 11.33 -0.78 -13.44
C THR A 9 11.97 -0.01 -12.29
N THR A 10 13.22 0.44 -12.47
CA THR A 10 13.94 1.23 -11.47
C THR A 10 13.32 2.63 -11.32
N VAL A 11 12.96 3.27 -12.43
CA VAL A 11 12.26 4.57 -12.42
C VAL A 11 10.90 4.46 -11.73
N ILE A 12 10.10 3.44 -12.06
CA ILE A 12 8.81 3.19 -11.40
C ILE A 12 8.99 3.08 -9.88
N SER A 13 9.98 2.31 -9.44
CA SER A 13 10.25 2.11 -8.00
C SER A 13 10.69 3.40 -7.30
N ASN A 14 11.59 4.18 -7.92
CA ASN A 14 12.06 5.43 -7.36
C ASN A 14 10.97 6.49 -7.32
N ALA A 15 10.19 6.64 -8.40
CA ALA A 15 9.06 7.56 -8.46
C ALA A 15 7.99 7.19 -7.42
N GLN A 16 7.74 5.90 -7.20
CA GLN A 16 6.84 5.44 -6.16
C GLN A 16 7.32 5.86 -4.76
N ASN A 17 8.62 5.72 -4.45
CA ASN A 17 9.17 6.18 -3.17
C ASN A 17 9.00 7.70 -2.98
N LEU A 18 9.22 8.49 -4.04
CA LEU A 18 9.01 9.94 -4.00
C LEU A 18 7.54 10.32 -3.76
N LEU A 19 6.61 9.60 -4.39
CA LEU A 19 5.18 9.79 -4.17
C LEU A 19 4.77 9.48 -2.74
N MET A 20 5.35 8.45 -2.12
CA MET A 20 5.08 8.10 -0.73
C MET A 20 5.61 9.16 0.27
N GLU A 21 6.73 9.81 -0.04
CA GLU A 21 7.28 10.90 0.78
C GLU A 21 6.41 12.18 0.69
N GLN A 22 5.85 12.48 -0.50
CA GLN A 22 5.12 13.71 -0.75
C GLN A 22 3.60 13.61 -0.54
N SER A 23 3.02 12.41 -0.58
CA SER A 23 1.58 12.21 -0.54
C SER A 23 1.17 11.14 0.47
N THR A 24 0.33 11.53 1.43
CA THR A 24 -0.38 10.60 2.33
C THR A 24 -1.69 10.07 1.73
N GLN A 25 -2.05 10.46 0.49
CA GLN A 25 -3.30 10.09 -0.19
C GLN A 25 -3.05 9.66 -1.65
N ASN A 26 -4.13 9.37 -2.40
CA ASN A 26 -4.07 9.10 -3.84
C ASN A 26 -3.54 10.32 -4.61
N PRO A 27 -2.34 10.25 -5.21
CA PRO A 27 -1.73 11.36 -5.93
C PRO A 27 -2.48 11.68 -7.23
N THR A 28 -2.46 12.95 -7.63
CA THR A 28 -3.03 13.36 -8.93
C THR A 28 -2.18 12.83 -10.08
N ALA A 29 -2.78 12.66 -11.26
CA ALA A 29 -2.06 12.23 -12.46
C ALA A 29 -0.89 13.19 -12.82
N SER A 30 -1.02 14.49 -12.52
CA SER A 30 0.04 15.47 -12.71
C SER A 30 1.21 15.25 -11.76
N LEU A 31 0.94 14.94 -10.48
CA LEU A 31 1.97 14.66 -9.49
C LEU A 31 2.71 13.35 -9.81
N ILE A 32 1.98 12.32 -10.25
CA ILE A 32 2.58 11.06 -10.71
C ILE A 32 3.55 11.33 -11.87
N LYS A 33 3.12 12.11 -12.86
CA LYS A 33 3.98 12.49 -13.99
C LYS A 33 5.25 13.20 -13.52
N GLU A 34 5.12 14.19 -12.65
CA GLU A 34 6.25 14.95 -12.11
C GLU A 34 7.27 14.03 -11.40
N MET A 35 6.79 13.12 -10.55
CA MET A 35 7.67 12.21 -9.81
C MET A 35 8.36 11.18 -10.73
N VAL A 36 7.69 10.73 -11.80
CA VAL A 36 8.32 9.86 -12.82
C VAL A 36 9.40 10.60 -13.59
N GLU A 37 9.12 11.82 -14.03
CA GLU A 37 10.09 12.65 -14.76
C GLU A 37 11.31 12.97 -13.88
N LEU A 38 11.08 13.29 -12.59
CA LEU A 38 12.14 13.51 -11.61
C LEU A 38 12.99 12.24 -11.42
N ALA A 39 12.36 11.07 -11.22
CA ALA A 39 13.07 9.80 -11.08
C ALA A 39 13.84 9.38 -12.35
N ALA A 40 13.32 9.70 -13.53
CA ALA A 40 14.01 9.44 -14.79
C ALA A 40 15.20 10.41 -15.01
N SER A 41 15.11 11.65 -14.52
CA SER A 41 16.16 12.66 -14.71
C SER A 41 17.50 12.32 -14.05
N ILE A 42 17.46 11.53 -12.97
CA ILE A 42 18.65 11.09 -12.22
C ILE A 42 19.23 9.77 -12.74
N MET A 43 18.53 9.08 -13.63
CA MET A 43 18.99 7.82 -14.20
C MET A 43 20.00 8.07 -15.33
N PRO A 44 21.04 7.22 -15.46
CA PRO A 44 21.96 7.32 -16.57
C PRO A 44 21.23 7.05 -17.89
N LYS A 45 21.41 7.95 -18.87
CA LYS A 45 20.86 7.75 -20.22
C LYS A 45 21.60 6.62 -20.92
N ARG A 46 20.84 5.66 -21.44
CA ARG A 46 21.31 4.48 -22.16
C ARG A 46 20.53 4.37 -23.46
N GLU A 47 21.21 4.33 -24.60
CA GLU A 47 20.57 4.23 -25.91
C GLU A 47 20.05 2.80 -26.18
N ASP A 48 20.73 1.81 -25.62
CA ASP A 48 20.42 0.38 -25.74
C ASP A 48 19.22 -0.06 -24.88
N GLU A 49 18.97 0.64 -23.78
CA GLU A 49 17.83 0.39 -22.89
C GLU A 49 17.11 1.70 -22.54
N PRO A 50 16.30 2.27 -23.46
CA PRO A 50 15.60 3.51 -23.19
C PRO A 50 14.58 3.34 -22.07
N ILE A 51 14.44 4.39 -21.25
CA ILE A 51 13.43 4.44 -20.20
C ILE A 51 12.08 4.74 -20.85
N ASP A 52 11.10 3.86 -20.67
CA ASP A 52 9.73 4.10 -21.09
C ASP A 52 9.00 4.96 -20.05
N ILE A 53 9.16 6.28 -20.18
CA ILE A 53 8.52 7.26 -19.28
C ILE A 53 6.99 7.16 -19.36
N ALA A 54 6.43 6.99 -20.57
CA ALA A 54 4.99 6.92 -20.77
C ALA A 54 4.40 5.66 -20.11
N GLY A 55 5.06 4.51 -20.29
CA GLY A 55 4.70 3.27 -19.62
C GLY A 55 4.82 3.36 -18.11
N ALA A 56 5.89 3.97 -17.59
CA ALA A 56 6.06 4.18 -16.15
C ALA A 56 4.94 5.06 -15.54
N ILE A 57 4.53 6.13 -16.24
CA ILE A 57 3.39 6.96 -15.82
C ILE A 57 2.10 6.16 -15.83
N ALA A 58 1.82 5.43 -16.91
CA ALA A 58 0.59 4.64 -17.06
C ALA A 58 0.49 3.55 -15.98
N GLU A 59 1.60 2.87 -15.69
CA GLU A 59 1.70 1.86 -14.63
C GLU A 59 1.39 2.48 -13.25
N LEU A 60 2.01 3.61 -12.90
CA LEU A 60 1.75 4.25 -11.61
C LEU A 60 0.32 4.80 -11.53
N ILE A 61 -0.23 5.40 -12.59
CA ILE A 61 -1.64 5.80 -12.63
C ILE A 61 -2.52 4.56 -12.38
N GLY A 62 -2.25 3.44 -13.05
CA GLY A 62 -2.99 2.19 -12.87
C GLY A 62 -2.96 1.72 -11.42
N ARG A 63 -1.79 1.76 -10.77
CA ARG A 63 -1.65 1.44 -9.34
C ARG A 63 -2.49 2.36 -8.46
N TYR A 64 -2.37 3.67 -8.63
CA TYR A 64 -3.05 4.66 -7.78
C TYR A 64 -4.53 4.90 -8.12
N SER A 65 -5.02 4.37 -9.25
CA SER A 65 -6.44 4.46 -9.65
C SER A 65 -7.32 3.37 -9.02
N VAL A 66 -6.73 2.42 -8.27
CA VAL A 66 -7.48 1.35 -7.63
C VAL A 66 -8.27 1.91 -6.43
N TRP A 67 -9.58 1.95 -6.55
CA TRP A 67 -10.50 2.15 -5.43
C TRP A 67 -10.78 0.81 -4.77
N ILE A 68 -10.38 0.65 -3.51
CA ILE A 68 -10.78 -0.52 -2.71
C ILE A 68 -12.05 -0.15 -1.94
N GLY A 69 -13.13 -0.87 -2.23
CA GLY A 69 -14.37 -0.72 -1.49
C GLY A 69 -14.22 -1.18 -0.05
N GLN A 70 -14.95 -0.55 0.86
CA GLN A 70 -14.96 -0.98 2.26
C GLN A 70 -15.70 -2.31 2.42
N ASN A 71 -15.18 -3.11 3.33
CA ASN A 71 -15.77 -4.34 3.79
C ASN A 71 -17.15 -4.05 4.40
N SER A 72 -18.08 -4.99 4.24
CA SER A 72 -19.35 -4.96 4.97
C SER A 72 -19.33 -6.08 5.99
N THR A 73 -19.55 -5.73 7.25
CA THR A 73 -19.50 -6.65 8.39
C THR A 73 -20.86 -6.65 9.08
N LEU A 74 -21.36 -7.85 9.38
CA LEU A 74 -22.54 -8.05 10.22
C LEU A 74 -22.04 -8.47 11.61
N SER A 75 -22.25 -7.64 12.63
CA SER A 75 -21.89 -7.93 14.02
C SER A 75 -23.08 -7.70 14.97
N ASP A 76 -23.03 -8.38 16.11
CA ASP A 76 -23.78 -8.05 17.31
C ASP A 76 -22.77 -7.80 18.42
N ASP A 77 -22.59 -6.54 18.80
CA ASP A 77 -21.58 -6.14 19.77
C ASP A 77 -22.09 -6.26 21.23
N SER A 78 -23.27 -6.85 21.41
CA SER A 78 -23.88 -7.07 22.72
C SER A 78 -23.00 -8.00 23.57
N ASP A 79 -22.38 -7.44 24.61
CA ASP A 79 -21.48 -8.17 25.51
C ASP A 79 -20.33 -8.85 24.74
N HIS A 80 -19.74 -8.17 23.75
CA HIS A 80 -18.54 -8.61 23.02
C HIS A 80 -17.28 -7.90 23.56
N GLU A 81 -16.22 -8.65 23.87
CA GLU A 81 -14.89 -8.10 24.17
C GLU A 81 -13.93 -8.38 23.02
N ALA A 82 -13.69 -7.37 22.19
CA ALA A 82 -12.85 -7.49 21.02
C ALA A 82 -11.42 -7.94 21.35
N TRP A 83 -10.98 -9.00 20.67
CA TRP A 83 -9.62 -9.52 20.74
C TRP A 83 -8.59 -8.48 20.31
N LEU A 84 -8.91 -7.64 19.32
CA LEU A 84 -8.02 -6.60 18.84
C LEU A 84 -8.39 -5.22 19.39
N GLY A 85 -7.87 -4.91 20.57
CA GLY A 85 -7.88 -3.55 21.13
C GLY A 85 -6.65 -2.72 20.75
N SER A 86 -6.73 -1.40 20.90
CA SER A 86 -5.64 -0.45 20.61
C SER A 86 -4.35 -0.76 21.40
N SER A 87 -4.48 -1.38 22.57
CA SER A 87 -3.36 -1.82 23.41
C SER A 87 -2.57 -2.97 22.79
N ARG A 88 -3.23 -3.91 22.10
CA ARG A 88 -2.59 -5.10 21.52
C ARG A 88 -1.82 -4.82 20.24
N LYS A 89 -2.18 -3.77 19.49
CA LYS A 89 -1.38 -3.30 18.34
C LYS A 89 -0.04 -2.69 18.77
N LYS A 90 0.13 -2.29 20.04
CA LYS A 90 1.38 -1.70 20.53
C LYS A 90 2.53 -2.69 20.43
N GLY A 91 3.59 -2.30 19.72
CA GLY A 91 4.81 -3.08 19.63
C GLY A 91 4.81 -4.19 18.58
N TRP A 92 3.79 -4.27 17.71
CA TRP A 92 3.81 -5.17 16.57
C TRP A 92 4.97 -4.86 15.62
N ARG A 93 5.92 -5.79 15.54
CA ARG A 93 7.14 -5.61 14.73
C ARG A 93 7.01 -6.14 13.31
N TYR A 94 6.13 -7.11 13.10
CA TYR A 94 6.02 -7.83 11.82
C TYR A 94 5.16 -7.06 10.82
N TRP A 95 4.08 -6.40 11.27
CA TRP A 95 3.21 -5.64 10.37
C TRP A 95 3.93 -4.50 9.63
N PRO A 96 4.69 -3.60 10.29
CA PRO A 96 5.43 -2.55 9.58
C PRO A 96 6.40 -3.09 8.54
N ARG A 97 7.16 -4.15 8.87
CA ARG A 97 8.09 -4.79 7.93
C ARG A 97 7.38 -5.43 6.73
N TYR A 98 6.21 -6.01 6.97
CA TYR A 98 5.41 -6.60 5.92
C TYR A 98 4.82 -5.52 5.01
N ARG A 99 4.32 -4.42 5.59
CA ARG A 99 3.88 -3.21 4.87
C ARG A 99 4.99 -2.67 3.95
N ASP A 100 6.21 -2.45 4.46
CA ASP A 100 7.35 -1.99 3.64
C ASP A 100 7.65 -2.91 2.43
N MET A 101 7.46 -4.22 2.60
CA MET A 101 7.64 -5.19 1.51
C MET A 101 6.51 -5.09 0.48
N LEU A 102 5.26 -4.94 0.95
CA LEU A 102 4.07 -4.84 0.11
C LEU A 102 4.04 -3.53 -0.69
N GLU A 103 4.53 -2.43 -0.13
CA GLU A 103 4.60 -1.12 -0.80
C GLU A 103 5.37 -1.18 -2.12
N ARG A 104 6.34 -2.10 -2.26
CA ARG A 104 7.09 -2.28 -3.51
C ARG A 104 6.27 -2.87 -4.66
N LYS A 105 5.12 -3.48 -4.35
CA LYS A 105 4.33 -4.32 -5.28
C LYS A 105 2.87 -3.90 -5.38
N MET A 106 2.35 -3.17 -4.41
CA MET A 106 0.94 -2.81 -4.33
C MET A 106 0.76 -1.31 -4.10
N PRO A 107 -0.38 -0.74 -4.54
CA PRO A 107 -0.72 0.64 -4.25
C PRO A 107 -0.88 0.87 -2.73
N PRO A 108 -0.50 2.05 -2.19
CA PRO A 108 -0.71 2.39 -0.78
C PRO A 108 -2.16 2.19 -0.32
N ALA A 109 -3.14 2.63 -1.12
CA ALA A 109 -4.56 2.44 -0.82
C ALA A 109 -4.96 0.97 -0.65
N ALA A 110 -4.31 0.06 -1.38
CA ALA A 110 -4.57 -1.37 -1.24
C ALA A 110 -4.01 -1.95 0.06
N ILE A 111 -2.86 -1.42 0.49
CA ILE A 111 -2.19 -1.84 1.73
C ILE A 111 -2.94 -1.28 2.94
N ASP A 112 -3.45 -0.06 2.86
CA ASP A 112 -4.28 0.53 3.90
C ASP A 112 -5.62 -0.20 4.03
N ALA A 113 -6.27 -0.54 2.92
CA ALA A 113 -7.48 -1.36 2.95
C ALA A 113 -7.21 -2.77 3.52
N LEU A 114 -6.04 -3.36 3.22
CA LEU A 114 -5.62 -4.63 3.82
C LEU A 114 -5.42 -4.49 5.35
N GLU A 115 -4.84 -3.39 5.83
CA GLU A 115 -4.73 -3.13 7.27
C GLU A 115 -6.11 -3.05 7.92
N ILE A 116 -6.99 -2.21 7.38
CA ILE A 116 -8.34 -1.99 7.92
C ILE A 116 -9.11 -3.31 7.94
N SER A 117 -9.12 -4.05 6.83
CA SER A 117 -9.78 -5.34 6.74
C SER A 117 -9.22 -6.37 7.74
N THR A 118 -7.91 -6.33 7.99
CA THR A 118 -7.27 -7.24 8.96
C THR A 118 -7.67 -6.87 10.38
N ASP A 119 -7.67 -5.57 10.70
CA ASP A 119 -8.10 -5.07 11.99
C ASP A 119 -9.57 -5.41 12.26
N GLU A 120 -10.45 -5.24 11.27
CA GLU A 120 -11.87 -5.59 11.38
C GLU A 120 -12.06 -7.08 11.65
N VAL A 121 -11.45 -7.97 10.85
CA VAL A 121 -11.56 -9.42 11.02
C VAL A 121 -11.04 -9.87 12.40
N LEU A 122 -9.92 -9.30 12.84
CA LEU A 122 -9.36 -9.62 14.15
C LEU A 122 -10.15 -8.98 15.30
N GLY A 123 -10.81 -7.85 15.06
CA GLY A 123 -11.70 -7.19 15.99
C GLY A 123 -12.95 -8.01 16.28
N LEU A 124 -13.44 -8.79 15.30
CA LEU A 124 -14.57 -9.71 15.47
C LEU A 124 -14.27 -10.93 16.35
N LEU A 125 -13.00 -11.22 16.63
CA LEU A 125 -12.63 -12.31 17.52
C LEU A 125 -12.85 -11.90 18.96
N GLU A 126 -13.27 -12.83 19.81
CA GLU A 126 -13.40 -12.63 21.26
C GLU A 126 -12.03 -12.65 21.96
N ASP A 127 -11.85 -11.88 23.04
CA ASP A 127 -10.63 -11.96 23.85
C ASP A 127 -10.54 -13.34 24.53
N PRO A 128 -9.49 -14.15 24.26
CA PRO A 128 -9.32 -15.49 24.87
C PRO A 128 -9.10 -15.44 26.38
N ASN A 129 -8.80 -14.28 26.95
CA ASN A 129 -8.66 -14.12 28.40
C ASN A 129 -9.98 -13.76 29.08
N ARG A 130 -11.05 -13.52 28.31
CA ARG A 130 -12.37 -13.23 28.88
C ARG A 130 -12.88 -14.46 29.63
N THR A 131 -13.40 -14.20 30.82
CA THR A 131 -14.06 -15.23 31.64
C THR A 131 -15.54 -15.30 31.31
N GLY A 132 -16.08 -16.51 31.21
CA GLY A 132 -17.52 -16.73 30.99
C GLY A 132 -17.79 -17.56 29.74
N SER A 133 -19.07 -17.64 29.37
CA SER A 133 -19.49 -18.30 28.14
C SER A 133 -19.51 -17.28 27.00
N TRP A 134 -18.65 -17.50 26.02
CA TRP A 134 -18.76 -17.04 24.63
C TRP A 134 -19.91 -17.71 23.86
#